data_AF-A0A1V1W768-F1
#
_entry.id   AF-A0A1V1W768-F1
#
_cell.length_a   1.000
_cell.length_b   1.000
_cell.length_c   1.000
_cell.angle_alpha   90.00
_cell.angle_beta   90.00
_cell.angle_gamma   90.00
#
_symmetry.space_group_name_H-M   'P 1'
#
loop_
_entity.id
_entity.type
_entity.pdbx_description
1 polymer ?
#
loop_
_entity_poly.entity_id
_entity_poly.type
_entity_poly.pdbx_seq_one_letter_code
_entity_poly.pdbx_strand_id
1 'polypeptide(L)'
;MTDDQERIEALRTELREIREAQEAARQVLHRLDTSRESLSSARSWGTYDTWFGGGLFSSWIKHDRIDDADQSMRQVDSALGQLRKELADIGVDGVGEVGIGDLNRTLDVWFDNIFSDAMSQSRIKDAARRVEAVGTSLVRLQGELERRRAAVEQELARRTAETQP
;
A
#
# COMPACT_ATOMS: atom_id res chain seq x y z
N MET A 1 12.44 -35.02 -16.23
CA MET A 1 11.00 -35.33 -15.98
C MET A 1 10.57 -34.90 -14.58
N THR A 2 11.16 -35.39 -13.47
CA THR A 2 10.79 -34.91 -12.12
C THR A 2 11.24 -33.46 -11.85
N ASP A 3 12.46 -33.09 -12.26
CA ASP A 3 13.01 -31.74 -12.10
C ASP A 3 12.21 -30.66 -12.85
N ASP A 4 11.79 -30.94 -14.09
CA ASP A 4 10.95 -30.01 -14.86
C ASP A 4 9.55 -29.83 -14.26
N GLN A 5 8.97 -30.90 -13.70
CA GLN A 5 7.68 -30.83 -13.02
C GLN A 5 7.76 -30.02 -11.73
N GLU A 6 8.80 -30.23 -10.92
CA GLU A 6 9.06 -29.43 -9.71
C GLU A 6 9.24 -27.95 -10.06
N ARG A 7 9.96 -27.65 -11.15
CA ARG A 7 10.16 -26.27 -11.59
C ARG A 7 8.87 -25.60 -12.09
N ILE A 8 8.04 -26.33 -12.84
CA ILE A 8 6.73 -25.84 -13.30
C ILE A 8 5.83 -25.52 -12.12
N GLU A 9 5.78 -26.37 -11.09
CA GLU A 9 5.00 -26.12 -9.88
C GLU A 9 5.52 -24.92 -9.07
N ALA A 10 6.85 -24.76 -8.98
CA ALA A 10 7.44 -23.57 -8.37
C ALA A 10 7.04 -22.28 -9.11
N LEU A 11 7.09 -22.26 -10.45
CA LEU A 11 6.69 -21.11 -11.26
C LEU A 11 5.19 -20.79 -11.14
N ARG A 12 4.33 -21.81 -11.01
CA ARG A 12 2.89 -21.63 -10.77
C ARG A 12 2.62 -21.00 -9.41
N THR A 13 3.33 -21.47 -8.39
CA THR A 13 3.27 -20.92 -7.03
C THR A 13 3.68 -19.45 -7.02
N GLU A 14 4.83 -19.14 -7.61
CA GLU A 14 5.32 -17.76 -7.71
C GLU A 14 4.33 -16.85 -8.48
N LEU A 15 3.76 -17.35 -9.59
CA LEU A 15 2.77 -16.60 -10.37
C LEU A 15 1.51 -16.26 -9.56
N ARG A 16 1.08 -17.17 -8.69
CA ARG A 16 -0.06 -16.94 -7.79
C ARG A 16 0.28 -15.86 -6.76
N GLU A 17 1.43 -15.97 -6.11
CA GLU A 17 1.87 -15.02 -5.07
C GLU A 17 2.05 -13.61 -5.64
N ILE A 18 2.59 -13.48 -6.86
CA ILE A 18 2.67 -12.18 -7.56
C ILE A 18 1.28 -11.57 -7.75
N ARG A 19 0.28 -12.37 -8.13
CA ARG A 19 -1.10 -11.88 -8.32
C ARG A 19 -1.73 -11.47 -6.99
N GLU A 20 -1.47 -12.21 -5.91
CA GLU A 20 -1.91 -11.87 -4.56
C GLU A 20 -1.30 -10.54 -4.09
N ALA A 21 0.00 -10.33 -4.32
CA ALA A 21 0.65 -9.05 -4.01
C ALA A 21 0.15 -7.89 -4.88
N GLN A 22 -0.11 -8.12 -6.18
CA GLN A 22 -0.72 -7.11 -7.04
C GLN A 22 -2.10 -6.71 -6.53
N GLU A 23 -2.89 -7.67 -6.07
CA GLU A 23 -4.21 -7.41 -5.51
C GLU A 23 -4.13 -6.65 -4.19
N ALA A 24 -3.25 -7.07 -3.27
CA ALA A 24 -3.01 -6.35 -2.02
C ALA A 24 -2.56 -4.90 -2.26
N ALA A 25 -1.66 -4.66 -3.22
CA ALA A 25 -1.21 -3.30 -3.54
C ALA A 25 -2.33 -2.45 -4.16
N ARG A 26 -3.24 -3.03 -4.97
CA ARG A 26 -4.45 -2.33 -5.43
C ARG A 26 -5.38 -1.96 -4.28
N GLN A 27 -5.57 -2.85 -3.31
CA GLN A 27 -6.36 -2.56 -2.12
C GLN A 27 -5.78 -1.40 -1.31
N VAL A 28 -4.45 -1.36 -1.13
CA VAL A 28 -3.81 -0.23 -0.46
C VAL A 28 -4.03 1.07 -1.23
N LEU A 29 -3.84 1.09 -2.56
CA LEU A 29 -4.08 2.27 -3.38
C LEU A 29 -5.51 2.81 -3.21
N HIS A 30 -6.50 1.92 -3.19
CA HIS A 30 -7.89 2.31 -2.95
C HIS A 30 -8.09 2.95 -1.56
N ARG A 31 -7.48 2.39 -0.51
CA ARG A 31 -7.55 2.96 0.85
C ARG A 31 -6.82 4.30 0.97
N LEU A 32 -5.73 4.48 0.23
CA LEU A 32 -5.01 5.75 0.16
C LEU A 32 -5.89 6.84 -0.44
N ASP A 33 -6.65 6.53 -1.50
CA ASP A 33 -7.58 7.50 -2.09
C ASP A 33 -8.65 7.96 -1.09
N THR A 34 -9.29 7.04 -0.38
CA THR A 34 -10.23 7.41 0.69
C THR A 34 -9.56 8.23 1.79
N SER A 35 -8.32 7.89 2.17
CA SER A 35 -7.58 8.62 3.20
C SER A 35 -7.19 10.03 2.76
N ARG A 36 -6.87 10.24 1.47
CA ARG A 36 -6.62 11.59 0.91
C ARG A 36 -7.82 12.50 1.09
N GLU A 37 -9.03 12.00 0.84
CA GLU A 37 -10.28 12.75 0.99
C GLU A 37 -10.55 13.11 2.46
N SER A 38 -10.40 12.15 3.38
CA SER A 38 -10.56 12.38 4.81
C SER A 38 -9.54 13.37 5.37
N LEU A 39 -8.26 13.24 5.00
CA LEU A 39 -7.19 14.15 5.41
C LEU A 39 -7.38 15.57 4.85
N SER A 40 -7.85 15.69 3.61
CA SER A 40 -8.18 16.98 3.00
C SER A 40 -9.33 17.68 3.75
N SER A 41 -10.37 16.91 4.11
CA SER A 41 -11.50 17.39 4.90
C SER A 41 -11.07 17.83 6.29
N ALA A 42 -10.24 17.04 6.97
CA ALA A 42 -9.70 17.39 8.29
C ALA A 42 -8.80 18.65 8.24
N ARG A 43 -7.99 18.79 7.17
CA ARG A 43 -7.10 19.95 6.97
C ARG A 43 -7.88 21.25 6.74
N SER A 44 -8.92 21.21 5.92
CA SER A 44 -9.74 22.40 5.59
C SER A 44 -10.54 22.90 6.80
N TRP A 45 -11.00 21.99 7.66
CA TRP A 45 -11.63 22.34 8.94
C TRP A 45 -10.66 23.06 9.90
N GLY A 46 -9.39 22.64 9.95
CA GLY A 46 -8.38 23.29 10.79
C GLY A 46 -7.97 24.71 10.35
N THR A 47 -8.29 25.10 9.11
CA THR A 47 -8.02 26.45 8.55
C THR A 47 -9.21 27.40 8.61
N TYR A 48 -10.38 26.96 9.08
CA TYR A 48 -11.58 27.79 9.24
C TYR A 48 -11.49 28.69 10.48
N ASP A 49 -10.37 29.41 10.61
CA ASP A 49 -9.96 30.15 11.79
C ASP A 49 -10.40 31.62 11.72
N THR A 50 -11.61 31.92 11.24
CA THR A 50 -11.99 33.35 11.14
C THR A 50 -13.42 33.75 11.46
N TRP A 51 -14.47 32.93 11.34
CA TRP A 51 -15.82 33.44 11.66
C TRP A 51 -16.76 32.34 12.13
N PHE A 52 -16.97 32.23 13.45
CA PHE A 52 -18.27 32.37 14.11
C PHE A 52 -18.06 32.19 15.63
N GLY A 53 -18.22 33.28 16.37
CA GLY A 53 -17.93 33.36 17.80
C GLY A 53 -18.63 32.29 18.64
N GLY A 54 -17.94 31.90 19.71
CA GLY A 54 -18.41 31.12 20.86
C GLY A 54 -19.73 30.36 20.72
N GLY A 55 -19.66 29.05 20.45
CA GLY A 55 -20.81 28.17 20.53
C GLY A 55 -20.36 26.71 20.61
N LEU A 56 -20.91 25.96 21.56
CA LEU A 56 -20.59 24.57 21.92
C LEU A 56 -20.70 23.53 20.77
N PHE A 57 -21.10 23.94 19.56
CA PHE A 57 -21.24 23.08 18.38
C PHE A 57 -19.96 22.92 17.54
N SER A 58 -18.94 23.77 17.72
CA SER A 58 -17.71 23.72 16.91
C SER A 58 -16.73 22.61 17.33
N SER A 59 -16.79 22.11 18.58
CA SER A 59 -15.94 20.99 19.04
C SER A 59 -16.40 19.63 18.51
N TRP A 60 -17.71 19.40 18.34
CA TRP A 60 -18.24 18.08 17.96
C TRP A 60 -17.90 17.71 16.51
N ILE A 61 -18.12 18.64 15.56
CA ILE A 61 -17.78 18.42 14.14
C ILE A 61 -16.26 18.27 13.93
N LYS A 62 -15.46 18.86 14.82
CA LYS A 62 -13.99 18.77 14.79
C LYS A 62 -13.49 17.37 15.16
N HIS A 63 -14.21 16.65 16.03
CA HIS A 63 -13.86 15.28 16.41
C HIS A 63 -14.14 14.33 15.25
N ASP A 64 -15.35 14.38 14.68
CA ASP A 64 -15.78 13.46 13.62
C ASP A 64 -14.82 13.43 12.41
N ARG A 65 -14.35 14.59 11.94
CA ARG A 65 -13.44 14.65 10.78
C ARG A 65 -12.02 14.18 11.08
N ILE A 66 -11.58 14.36 12.31
CA ILE A 66 -10.29 13.86 12.77
C ILE A 66 -10.37 12.34 12.99
N ASP A 67 -11.48 11.85 13.54
CA ASP A 67 -11.76 10.43 13.73
C ASP A 67 -11.89 9.70 12.39
N ASP A 68 -12.58 10.28 11.41
CA ASP A 68 -12.65 9.76 10.03
C ASP A 68 -11.24 9.64 9.41
N ALA A 69 -10.40 10.64 9.62
CA ALA A 69 -9.02 10.62 9.16
C ALA A 69 -8.21 9.54 9.89
N ASP A 70 -8.32 9.41 11.21
CA ASP A 70 -7.64 8.36 11.97
C ASP A 70 -8.10 6.96 11.54
N GLN A 71 -9.41 6.76 11.38
CA GLN A 71 -9.97 5.49 10.95
C GLN A 71 -9.50 5.11 9.54
N SER A 72 -9.50 6.05 8.59
CA SER A 72 -9.01 5.80 7.23
C SER A 72 -7.51 5.43 7.22
N MET A 73 -6.71 6.12 8.03
CA MET A 73 -5.27 5.83 8.18
C MET A 73 -5.01 4.44 8.78
N ARG A 74 -5.81 4.00 9.76
CA ARG A 74 -5.74 2.62 10.29
C ARG A 74 -6.09 1.56 9.24
N GLN A 75 -7.02 1.87 8.34
CA GLN A 75 -7.35 0.96 7.24
C GLN A 75 -6.21 0.84 6.22
N VAL A 76 -5.53 1.95 5.91
CA VAL A 76 -4.31 1.93 5.09
C VAL A 76 -3.22 1.10 5.76
N ASP A 77 -3.02 1.29 7.06
CA ASP A 77 -2.03 0.55 7.85
C ASP A 77 -2.26 -0.97 7.80
N SER A 78 -3.50 -1.39 8.03
CA SER A 78 -3.91 -2.80 7.92
C SER A 78 -3.66 -3.37 6.52
N ALA A 79 -4.05 -2.63 5.48
CA ALA A 79 -3.84 -3.06 4.09
C ALA A 79 -2.34 -3.15 3.73
N LEU A 80 -1.52 -2.23 4.24
CA LEU A 80 -0.07 -2.25 4.08
C LEU A 80 0.56 -3.46 4.78
N GLY A 81 0.05 -3.82 5.96
CA GLY A 81 0.44 -5.05 6.66
C GLY A 81 0.16 -6.30 5.82
N GLN A 82 -1.00 -6.37 5.17
CA GLN A 82 -1.34 -7.47 4.27
C GLN A 82 -0.41 -7.50 3.05
N LEU A 83 -0.19 -6.35 2.39
CA LEU A 83 0.71 -6.27 1.24
C LEU A 83 2.12 -6.75 1.60
N ARG A 84 2.64 -6.38 2.77
CA ARG A 84 3.96 -6.83 3.22
C ARG A 84 4.04 -8.34 3.35
N LYS A 85 2.96 -8.99 3.80
CA LYS A 85 2.88 -10.44 3.88
C LYS A 85 2.96 -11.08 2.49
N GLU A 86 2.14 -10.61 1.55
CA GLU A 86 2.15 -11.16 0.18
C GLU A 86 3.50 -10.95 -0.52
N LEU A 87 4.16 -9.80 -0.29
CA LEU A 87 5.49 -9.54 -0.83
C LEU A 87 6.58 -10.43 -0.22
N ALA A 88 6.43 -10.82 1.06
CA ALA A 88 7.36 -11.74 1.71
C ALA A 88 7.27 -13.15 1.12
N ASP A 89 6.07 -13.57 0.70
CA ASP A 89 5.84 -14.90 0.12
C ASP A 89 6.49 -15.05 -1.26
N ILE A 90 6.64 -13.97 -2.05
CA ILE A 90 7.33 -14.00 -3.37
C ILE A 90 8.88 -14.11 -3.23
N GLY A 91 9.44 -13.77 -2.06
CA GLY A 91 10.89 -13.78 -1.81
C GLY A 91 11.68 -12.65 -2.52
N VAL A 92 12.89 -12.36 -2.02
CA VAL A 92 13.75 -11.25 -2.51
C VAL A 92 14.27 -11.48 -3.94
N ASP A 93 14.45 -12.74 -4.34
CA ASP A 93 14.87 -13.11 -5.70
C ASP A 93 13.72 -13.01 -6.73
N GLY A 94 12.47 -12.92 -6.25
CA GLY A 94 11.27 -12.93 -7.08
C GLY A 94 10.84 -11.56 -7.57
N VAL A 95 11.22 -10.43 -6.96
CA VAL A 95 10.80 -9.09 -7.40
C VAL A 95 11.99 -8.16 -7.20
N GLY A 96 12.46 -7.51 -8.28
CA GLY A 96 13.72 -6.76 -8.26
C GLY A 96 13.83 -5.77 -7.09
N GLU A 97 15.05 -5.63 -6.58
CA GLU A 97 15.38 -4.89 -5.34
C GLU A 97 14.96 -3.40 -5.39
N VAL A 98 14.88 -2.82 -6.58
CA VAL A 98 14.66 -1.37 -6.78
C VAL A 98 13.24 -0.93 -6.41
N GLY A 99 12.22 -1.75 -6.70
CA GLY A 99 10.81 -1.42 -6.42
C GLY A 99 10.42 -1.68 -4.97
N ILE A 100 10.81 -2.85 -4.45
CA ILE A 100 10.54 -3.28 -3.08
C ILE A 100 11.37 -2.48 -2.07
N GLY A 101 12.64 -2.19 -2.36
CA GLY A 101 13.49 -1.42 -1.46
C GLY A 101 12.99 0.01 -1.20
N ASP A 102 12.47 0.67 -2.24
CA ASP A 102 11.89 2.01 -2.11
C ASP A 102 10.55 2.00 -1.35
N LEU A 103 9.73 0.96 -1.57
CA LEU A 103 8.52 0.75 -0.77
C LEU A 103 8.88 0.51 0.69
N ASN A 104 9.81 -0.40 0.99
CA ASN A 104 10.23 -0.71 2.36
C ASN A 104 10.72 0.54 3.09
N ARG A 105 11.59 1.34 2.47
CA ARG A 105 12.03 2.62 3.05
C ARG A 105 10.86 3.57 3.32
N THR A 106 9.89 3.63 2.42
CA THR A 106 8.70 4.49 2.60
C THR A 106 7.79 3.96 3.71
N LEU A 107 7.68 2.64 3.85
CA LEU A 107 6.92 1.98 4.90
C LEU A 107 7.57 2.10 6.28
N ASP A 108 8.90 2.01 6.37
CA ASP A 108 9.63 2.26 7.62
C ASP A 108 9.30 3.65 8.16
N VAL A 109 9.32 4.66 7.28
CA VAL A 109 8.92 6.02 7.64
C VAL A 109 7.44 6.05 8.08
N TRP A 110 6.53 5.39 7.36
CA TRP A 110 5.10 5.29 7.67
C TRP A 110 4.84 4.76 9.09
N PHE A 111 5.42 3.60 9.44
CA PHE A 111 5.13 2.89 10.68
C PHE A 111 5.70 3.57 11.94
N ASP A 112 6.82 4.29 11.84
CA ASP A 112 7.50 4.84 13.03
C ASP A 112 6.80 6.05 13.68
N ASN A 113 5.84 6.71 13.03
CA ASN A 113 5.51 8.10 13.38
C ASN A 113 4.03 8.54 13.28
N ILE A 114 3.10 7.70 12.82
CA ILE A 114 1.72 8.16 12.53
C ILE A 114 0.82 8.19 13.77
N PHE A 115 0.99 7.29 14.74
CA PHE A 115 -0.07 7.02 15.75
C PHE A 115 0.25 7.41 17.20
N SER A 116 1.35 8.11 17.47
CA SER A 116 1.83 8.22 18.87
C SER A 116 1.12 9.26 19.75
N ASP A 117 0.25 10.13 19.20
CA ASP A 117 -0.42 11.22 19.95
C ASP A 117 -1.47 11.92 19.06
N ALA A 118 -2.47 12.55 19.71
CA ALA A 118 -3.60 13.26 19.11
C ALA A 118 -3.26 13.98 17.79
N MET A 119 -4.12 13.80 16.78
CA MET A 119 -3.89 14.27 15.41
C MET A 119 -3.91 15.81 15.35
N SER A 120 -2.73 16.42 15.47
CA SER A 120 -2.57 17.86 15.30
C SER A 120 -2.61 18.26 13.83
N GLN A 121 -2.79 19.55 13.55
CA GLN A 121 -2.77 20.08 12.18
C GLN A 121 -1.42 19.80 11.46
N SER A 122 -0.31 19.75 12.20
CA SER A 122 0.99 19.32 11.67
C SER A 122 0.92 17.85 11.23
N ARG A 123 0.38 16.98 12.09
CA ARG A 123 0.27 15.55 11.80
C ARG A 123 -0.66 15.24 10.64
N ILE A 124 -1.76 15.99 10.47
CA ILE A 124 -2.62 15.86 9.28
C ILE A 124 -1.85 16.17 7.99
N LYS A 125 -1.03 17.24 8.00
CA LYS A 125 -0.18 17.59 6.84
C LYS A 125 0.88 16.53 6.59
N ASP A 126 1.44 15.94 7.64
CA ASP A 126 2.47 14.91 7.53
C ASP A 126 1.88 13.58 7.01
N ALA A 127 0.71 13.20 7.52
CA ALA A 127 -0.06 12.05 7.03
C ALA A 127 -0.40 12.20 5.54
N ALA A 128 -0.85 13.38 5.10
CA ALA A 128 -1.13 13.63 3.69
C ALA A 128 0.12 13.44 2.81
N ARG A 129 1.29 13.96 3.24
CA ARG A 129 2.55 13.76 2.50
C ARG A 129 2.96 12.28 2.44
N ARG A 130 2.73 11.53 3.51
CA ARG A 130 3.03 10.09 3.59
C ARG A 130 2.11 9.27 2.69
N VAL A 131 0.81 9.56 2.67
CA VAL A 131 -0.16 8.93 1.78
C VAL A 131 0.25 9.09 0.31
N GLU A 132 0.72 10.28 -0.09
CA GLU A 132 1.26 10.51 -1.44
C GLU A 132 2.54 9.72 -1.73
N ALA A 133 3.47 9.68 -0.77
CA ALA A 133 4.72 8.94 -0.91
C ALA A 133 4.46 7.43 -1.09
N VAL A 134 3.63 6.85 -0.22
CA VAL A 134 3.23 5.43 -0.31
C VAL A 134 2.55 5.16 -1.66
N GLY A 135 1.62 6.02 -2.08
CA GLY A 135 0.95 5.86 -3.38
C GLY A 135 1.93 5.83 -4.55
N THR A 136 2.94 6.71 -4.54
CA THR A 136 4.00 6.74 -5.57
C THR A 136 4.83 5.45 -5.58
N SER A 137 5.24 4.96 -4.41
CA SER A 137 6.01 3.72 -4.29
C SER A 137 5.18 2.50 -4.73
N LEU A 138 3.88 2.47 -4.44
CA LEU A 138 2.98 1.38 -4.87
C LEU A 138 2.79 1.33 -6.39
N VAL A 139 2.68 2.48 -7.05
CA VAL A 139 2.62 2.53 -8.53
C VAL A 139 3.90 1.94 -9.13
N ARG A 140 5.06 2.24 -8.54
CA ARG A 140 6.34 1.66 -8.98
C ARG A 140 6.39 0.16 -8.73
N LEU A 141 5.97 -0.29 -7.54
CA LEU A 141 5.89 -1.71 -7.19
C LEU A 141 4.98 -2.47 -8.18
N GLN A 142 3.80 -1.95 -8.49
CA GLN A 142 2.89 -2.56 -9.47
C GLN A 142 3.56 -2.77 -10.82
N GLY A 143 4.32 -1.79 -11.30
CA GLY A 143 5.08 -1.92 -12.53
C GLY A 143 6.16 -3.02 -12.47
N GLU A 144 6.79 -3.22 -11.31
CA GLU A 144 7.77 -4.30 -11.12
C GLU A 144 7.12 -5.67 -11.03
N LEU A 145 6.04 -5.80 -10.25
CA LEU A 145 5.26 -7.04 -10.17
C LEU A 145 4.73 -7.46 -11.54
N GLU A 146 4.28 -6.51 -12.36
CA GLU A 146 3.82 -6.78 -13.71
C GLU A 146 4.94 -7.29 -14.63
N ARG A 147 6.14 -6.68 -14.55
CA ARG A 147 7.32 -7.18 -15.29
C ARG A 147 7.69 -8.59 -14.86
N ARG A 148 7.69 -8.87 -13.55
CA ARG A 148 8.00 -10.20 -13.04
C ARG A 148 6.96 -11.22 -13.49
N ARG A 149 5.68 -10.89 -13.35
CA ARG A 149 4.55 -11.73 -13.79
C ARG A 149 4.74 -12.17 -15.24
N ALA A 150 5.02 -11.22 -16.13
CA ALA A 150 5.25 -11.49 -17.54
C ALA A 150 6.46 -12.42 -17.77
N ALA A 151 7.56 -12.24 -17.02
CA ALA A 151 8.72 -13.11 -17.11
C ALA A 151 8.44 -14.54 -16.63
N VAL A 152 7.73 -14.70 -15.52
CA VAL A 152 7.32 -16.02 -14.98
C VAL A 152 6.36 -16.72 -15.94
N GLU A 153 5.40 -15.98 -16.52
CA GLU A 153 4.46 -16.53 -17.51
C GLU A 153 5.18 -17.04 -18.77
N GLN A 154 6.19 -16.30 -19.26
CA GLN A 154 7.01 -16.74 -20.39
C GLN A 154 7.82 -17.99 -20.07
N GLU A 155 8.46 -18.05 -18.90
CA GLU A 155 9.24 -19.22 -18.47
C GLU A 155 8.34 -20.46 -18.31
N LEU A 156 7.17 -20.28 -17.69
CA LEU A 156 6.19 -21.35 -17.50
C LEU A 156 5.70 -21.89 -18.85
N ALA A 157 5.42 -21.01 -19.82
CA ALA A 157 5.00 -21.41 -21.15
C ALA A 157 6.11 -22.20 -21.88
N ARG A 158 7.36 -21.72 -21.82
CA ARG A 158 8.53 -22.40 -22.41
C ARG A 158 8.70 -23.82 -21.85
N ARG A 159 8.74 -23.95 -20.52
CA ARG A 159 8.96 -25.24 -19.83
C ARG A 159 7.82 -26.23 -20.08
N THR A 160 6.59 -25.74 -20.12
CA THR A 160 5.42 -26.59 -20.41
C THR A 160 5.48 -27.14 -21.84
N ALA A 161 5.93 -26.34 -22.82
CA ALA A 161 6.10 -26.77 -24.21
C ALA A 161 7.24 -27.79 -24.37
N GLU A 162 8.36 -27.62 -23.66
CA GLU A 162 9.49 -28.56 -23.67
C GLU A 162 9.15 -29.92 -23.02
N THR A 163 8.15 -29.96 -22.14
CA THR A 163 7.70 -31.17 -21.45
C THR A 163 6.59 -31.92 -22.21
N GLN A 164 6.00 -31.32 -23.25
CA GLN A 164 5.05 -32.01 -24.15
C GLN A 164 5.81 -32.72 -25.27
N PRO A 165 5.63 -34.05 -25.45
CA PRO A 165 6.31 -34.83 -26.49
C PRO A 165 5.80 -34.54 -27.90
#